data_AF-A0A2M8NS71-F1
#
_entry.id   AF-A0A2M8NS71-F1
#
_cell.length_a   1.000
_cell.length_b   1.000
_cell.length_c   1.000
_cell.angle_alpha   90.00
_cell.angle_beta   90.00
_cell.angle_gamma   90.00
#
_symmetry.space_group_name_H-M   'P 1'
#
loop_
_entity.id
_entity.type
_entity.pdbx_description
1 polymer ?
#
loop_
_entity_poly.entity_id
_entity_poly.type
_entity_poly.pdbx_seq_one_letter_code
_entity_poly.pdbx_strand_id
1 'polypeptide(L)'
;MAAGLMVFAPQQVMITHASFDPAVISPNADSEDDVTIFTYTLTRGAIIDIVLESDTNEVFFFRRGERRAAGNYTVAFSGVVDGYVREGEEIGGEVIRRLIPDGVYTWRITAVDLAGVSETLSGTLIVENGDAPLPEISELTVFPSVFTPNQDGISDRTAINVYLEKPAMLTVRLERDGIEPIILSQRVQDRRTGDAGRYLFDYDGGVDLGAEPPPDGEYRVVADAQDAVGQRVLRTALLIIQDGGKPLAEIVAQPTGATVVFEAQPYQEVYETARGVKGERIAPPEDPRGLSMNAITLPVGDMLVFKLTVENYSSVPIRTTGPAPGTVYQWDQRASTLGWFDESGAWRVGIDCTTAASDYPWRWALGDETTLQSGVDPFTGETFLYLPAGERAVVWGAVRMTEIEARNPQNCWAGLIHEDVEVSLRNNNVGARQIELVRVD
;
A
#
# COMPACT_ATOMS: atom_id res chain seq x y z
N MET A 1 -20.32 84.88 -16.44
CA MET A 1 -20.79 84.02 -15.34
C MET A 1 -20.74 82.57 -15.80
N ALA A 2 -19.86 81.78 -15.20
CA ALA A 2 -19.96 80.33 -15.04
C ALA A 2 -18.82 79.94 -14.09
N ALA A 3 -19.08 80.07 -12.78
CA ALA A 3 -18.16 79.57 -11.76
C ALA A 3 -18.37 78.04 -11.70
N GLY A 4 -17.36 77.28 -12.14
CA GLY A 4 -17.34 75.83 -11.98
C GLY A 4 -17.03 75.50 -10.52
N LEU A 5 -17.98 74.89 -9.81
CA LEU A 5 -17.71 74.23 -8.54
C LEU A 5 -16.84 73.00 -8.81
N MET A 6 -15.56 73.06 -8.44
CA MET A 6 -14.79 71.85 -8.14
C MET A 6 -15.36 71.25 -6.86
N VAL A 7 -16.09 70.14 -7.00
CA VAL A 7 -16.42 69.28 -5.87
C VAL A 7 -15.16 68.47 -5.56
N PHE A 8 -14.40 68.91 -4.56
CA PHE A 8 -13.42 68.06 -3.90
C PHE A 8 -14.21 66.97 -3.14
N ALA A 9 -14.36 65.80 -3.75
CA ALA A 9 -14.78 64.62 -2.99
C ALA A 9 -13.66 64.33 -1.97
N PRO A 10 -13.94 64.35 -0.65
CA PRO A 10 -12.93 63.95 0.32
C PRO A 10 -12.49 62.52 0.01
N GLN A 11 -11.18 62.28 0.07
CA GLN A 11 -10.60 60.95 -0.10
C GLN A 11 -11.25 60.03 0.93
N GLN A 12 -12.19 59.19 0.49
CA GLN A 12 -12.92 58.30 1.39
C GLN A 12 -11.94 57.29 1.99
N VAL A 13 -11.87 57.27 3.32
CA VAL A 13 -11.11 56.32 4.13
C VAL A 13 -11.45 54.90 3.67
N MET A 14 -10.42 54.14 3.31
CA MET A 14 -10.52 52.77 2.83
C MET A 14 -10.64 51.79 4.00
N ILE A 15 -9.94 52.06 5.12
CA ILE A 15 -9.96 51.23 6.32
C ILE A 15 -10.58 52.03 7.47
N THR A 16 -11.88 51.82 7.74
CA THR A 16 -12.61 52.61 8.74
C THR A 16 -12.47 52.09 10.17
N HIS A 17 -11.98 50.86 10.32
CA HIS A 17 -11.72 50.23 11.61
C HIS A 17 -10.61 49.22 11.42
N ALA A 18 -9.64 49.19 12.34
CA ALA A 18 -8.83 48.01 12.57
C ALA A 18 -8.52 47.87 14.06
N SER A 19 -8.59 46.65 14.57
CA SER A 19 -8.21 46.29 15.93
C SER A 19 -7.37 45.03 15.91
N PHE A 20 -6.57 44.89 16.96
CA PHE A 20 -5.69 43.77 17.20
C PHE A 20 -5.66 43.52 18.70
N ASP A 21 -6.25 42.42 19.14
CA ASP A 21 -6.46 42.13 20.56
C ASP A 21 -6.48 40.61 20.82
N PRO A 22 -5.77 40.11 21.85
CA PRO A 22 -4.80 40.84 22.68
C PRO A 22 -3.55 41.28 21.91
N ALA A 23 -2.85 42.29 22.43
CA ALA A 23 -1.59 42.79 21.86
C ALA A 23 -0.35 41.98 22.32
N VAL A 24 -0.53 41.06 23.26
CA VAL A 24 0.47 40.12 23.77
C VAL A 24 -0.09 38.72 23.56
N ILE A 25 0.70 37.82 22.99
CA ILE A 25 0.34 36.41 22.82
C ILE A 25 1.48 35.50 23.25
N SER A 26 1.13 34.30 23.70
CA SER A 26 2.04 33.22 24.04
C SER A 26 1.73 31.93 23.28
N PRO A 27 2.13 31.81 21.99
CA PRO A 27 1.67 30.73 21.13
C PRO A 27 2.37 29.40 21.46
N ASN A 28 1.81 28.67 22.42
CA ASN A 28 2.35 27.41 22.93
C ASN A 28 1.28 26.28 22.99
N ALA A 29 0.06 26.61 22.57
CA ALA A 29 -1.12 25.76 22.54
C ALA A 29 -1.60 25.27 23.93
N ASP A 30 -1.37 26.04 24.99
CA ASP A 30 -1.92 25.78 26.33
C ASP A 30 -3.33 26.34 26.55
N SER A 31 -3.91 26.97 25.53
CA SER A 31 -5.22 27.65 25.50
C SER A 31 -5.27 28.99 26.24
N GLU A 32 -4.13 29.52 26.70
CA GLU A 32 -4.00 30.84 27.33
C GLU A 32 -3.21 31.78 26.41
N ASP A 33 -3.86 32.86 25.98
CA ASP A 33 -3.25 33.92 25.15
C ASP A 33 -2.51 33.43 23.88
N ASP A 34 -2.86 32.27 23.34
CA ASP A 34 -2.23 31.66 22.15
C ASP A 34 -2.43 32.43 20.84
N VAL A 35 -3.50 33.21 20.77
CA VAL A 35 -3.96 33.85 19.54
C VAL A 35 -4.41 35.28 19.78
N THR A 36 -4.23 36.09 18.75
CA THR A 36 -4.75 37.45 18.67
C THR A 36 -5.69 37.57 17.48
N ILE A 37 -6.65 38.49 17.57
CA ILE A 37 -7.68 38.66 16.56
C ILE A 37 -7.45 39.98 15.82
N PHE A 38 -7.14 39.86 14.52
CA PHE A 38 -7.23 40.98 13.59
C PHE A 38 -8.69 41.19 13.22
N THR A 39 -9.21 42.39 13.46
CA THR A 39 -10.49 42.83 12.90
C THR A 39 -10.24 44.07 12.06
N TYR A 40 -10.81 44.16 10.86
CA TYR A 40 -10.77 45.38 10.05
C TYR A 40 -11.99 45.52 9.13
N THR A 41 -12.33 46.76 8.80
CA THR A 41 -13.44 47.09 7.90
C THR A 41 -12.94 47.81 6.65
N LEU A 42 -13.26 47.27 5.47
CA LEU A 42 -12.99 47.88 4.18
C LEU A 42 -14.25 48.54 3.61
N THR A 43 -14.13 49.80 3.18
CA THR A 43 -15.24 50.52 2.55
C THR A 43 -15.40 50.20 1.07
N ARG A 44 -14.37 49.63 0.43
CA ARG A 44 -14.35 49.24 -0.98
C ARG A 44 -13.40 48.07 -1.22
N GLY A 45 -13.47 47.48 -2.40
CA GLY A 45 -12.59 46.37 -2.78
C GLY A 45 -11.12 46.78 -2.85
N ALA A 46 -10.24 45.96 -2.28
CA ALA A 46 -8.80 46.23 -2.18
C ALA A 46 -7.98 44.93 -2.19
N ILE A 47 -6.69 45.06 -2.48
CA ILE A 47 -5.67 44.05 -2.24
C ILE A 47 -5.08 44.32 -0.85
N ILE A 48 -5.00 43.30 0.00
CA ILE A 48 -4.58 43.39 1.38
C ILE A 48 -3.27 42.63 1.60
N ASP A 49 -2.32 43.30 2.25
CA ASP A 49 -1.16 42.69 2.88
C ASP A 49 -1.28 42.83 4.40
N ILE A 50 -0.95 41.77 5.15
CA ILE A 50 -0.75 41.83 6.61
C ILE A 50 0.68 41.38 6.89
N VAL A 51 1.47 42.29 7.43
CA VAL A 51 2.92 42.16 7.59
C VAL A 51 3.29 42.40 9.04
N LEU A 52 4.26 41.64 9.55
CA LEU A 52 4.88 41.84 10.86
C LEU A 52 6.36 42.17 10.65
N GLU A 53 6.80 43.31 11.17
CA GLU A 53 8.21 43.72 11.13
C GLU A 53 8.79 43.68 12.55
N SER A 54 9.91 42.97 12.73
CA SER A 54 10.64 42.93 14.00
C SER A 54 11.42 44.23 14.26
N ASP A 55 11.93 44.40 15.47
CA ASP A 55 12.86 45.48 15.83
C ASP A 55 14.22 45.39 15.09
N THR A 56 14.57 44.21 14.58
CA THR A 56 15.73 43.95 13.72
C THR A 56 15.45 44.19 12.22
N ASN A 57 14.25 44.63 11.85
CA ASN A 57 13.74 44.81 10.48
C ASN A 57 13.57 43.49 9.69
N GLU A 58 13.41 42.35 10.37
CA GLU A 58 12.95 41.12 9.71
C GLU A 58 11.45 41.25 9.41
N VAL A 59 11.04 40.80 8.22
CA VAL A 59 9.68 41.00 7.71
C VAL A 59 9.00 39.65 7.49
N PHE A 60 7.90 39.42 8.19
CA PHE A 60 7.09 38.21 8.09
C PHE A 60 5.74 38.54 7.46
N PHE A 61 5.31 37.74 6.49
CA PHE A 61 4.02 37.89 5.84
C PHE A 61 3.01 36.93 6.47
N PHE A 62 1.96 37.47 7.08
CA PHE A 62 0.80 36.68 7.44
C PHE A 62 -0.19 36.56 6.27
N ARG A 63 -0.33 37.64 5.48
CA ARG A 63 -1.13 37.66 4.25
C ARG A 63 -0.43 38.49 3.19
N ARG A 64 -0.46 38.01 1.95
CA ARG A 64 0.19 38.67 0.82
C ARG A 64 -0.72 38.71 -0.40
N GLY A 65 -1.04 39.92 -0.87
CA GLY A 65 -1.77 40.14 -2.10
C GLY A 65 -3.22 39.64 -2.09
N GLU A 66 -3.87 39.55 -0.93
CA GLU A 66 -5.21 38.98 -0.84
C GLU A 66 -6.28 39.94 -1.37
N ARG A 67 -7.09 39.50 -2.33
CA ARG A 67 -8.25 40.29 -2.79
C ARG A 67 -9.39 40.23 -1.79
N ARG A 68 -9.87 41.39 -1.37
CA ARG A 68 -11.00 41.53 -0.45
C ARG A 68 -12.02 42.52 -1.02
N ALA A 69 -13.31 42.21 -0.89
CA ALA A 69 -14.40 43.14 -1.22
C ALA A 69 -14.61 44.14 -0.06
N ALA A 70 -15.53 45.10 -0.25
CA ALA A 70 -16.01 45.90 0.88
C ALA A 70 -16.65 44.98 1.94
N GLY A 71 -16.39 45.23 3.22
CA GLY A 71 -16.96 44.43 4.31
C GLY A 71 -16.13 44.44 5.59
N ASN A 72 -16.62 43.70 6.57
CA ASN A 72 -15.95 43.45 7.84
C ASN A 72 -15.21 42.11 7.77
N TYR A 73 -13.97 42.10 8.24
CA TYR A 73 -13.11 40.94 8.25
C TYR A 73 -12.58 40.69 9.65
N THR A 74 -12.58 39.43 10.04
CA THR A 74 -12.00 38.95 11.30
C THR A 74 -11.15 37.73 11.00
N VAL A 75 -9.93 37.69 11.54
CA VAL A 75 -9.01 36.55 11.41
C VAL A 75 -8.20 36.39 12.69
N ALA A 76 -8.12 35.16 13.19
CA ALA A 76 -7.22 34.80 14.28
C ALA A 76 -5.79 34.58 13.76
N PHE A 77 -4.82 35.01 14.54
CA PHE A 77 -3.39 34.90 14.25
C PHE A 77 -2.68 34.27 15.46
N SER A 78 -1.99 33.15 15.25
CA SER A 78 -1.25 32.42 16.29
C SER A 78 0.25 32.71 16.28
N GLY A 79 0.71 33.78 15.61
CA GLY A 79 2.14 33.99 15.37
C GLY A 79 2.71 33.13 14.22
N VAL A 80 1.94 32.18 13.69
CA VAL A 80 2.38 31.33 12.58
C VAL A 80 2.20 32.01 11.22
N VAL A 81 3.27 32.03 10.44
CA VAL A 81 3.36 32.63 9.10
C VAL A 81 3.84 31.58 8.07
N ASP A 82 4.02 32.02 6.82
CA ASP A 82 4.67 31.20 5.78
C ASP A 82 6.03 30.69 6.26
N GLY A 83 6.36 29.46 5.89
CA GLY A 83 7.58 28.79 6.34
C GLY A 83 8.86 29.52 5.95
N TYR A 84 9.83 29.50 6.86
CA TYR A 84 11.16 30.06 6.67
C TYR A 84 12.20 29.21 7.41
N VAL A 85 13.46 29.28 6.96
CA VAL A 85 14.61 28.59 7.56
C VAL A 85 15.58 29.65 8.08
N ARG A 86 16.09 29.47 9.30
CA ARG A 86 17.03 30.41 9.92
C ARG A 86 18.44 30.20 9.37
N GLU A 87 19.29 31.22 9.48
CA GLU A 87 20.68 31.11 9.06
C GLU A 87 21.39 29.99 9.83
N GLY A 88 21.99 29.05 9.08
CA GLY A 88 22.71 27.90 9.65
C GLY A 88 21.82 26.77 10.19
N GLU A 89 20.51 26.83 10.00
CA GLU A 89 19.58 25.78 10.41
C GLU A 89 19.48 24.69 9.33
N GLU A 90 19.66 23.43 9.76
CA GLU A 90 19.47 22.25 8.91
C GLU A 90 18.13 21.59 9.25
N ILE A 91 17.31 21.34 8.24
CA ILE A 91 15.98 20.72 8.40
C ILE A 91 15.85 19.59 7.39
N GLY A 92 15.39 18.42 7.83
CA GLY A 92 15.23 17.24 6.97
C GLY A 92 14.17 17.35 5.85
N GLY A 93 13.44 18.45 5.75
CA GLY A 93 12.32 18.64 4.83
C GLY A 93 11.99 20.11 4.56
N GLU A 94 10.80 20.35 4.00
CA GLU A 94 10.28 21.68 3.70
C GLU A 94 9.50 22.22 4.90
N VAL A 95 9.82 23.45 5.32
CA VAL A 95 9.02 24.18 6.30
C VAL A 95 7.88 24.87 5.56
N ILE A 96 6.65 24.43 5.81
CA ILE A 96 5.45 24.98 5.17
C ILE A 96 4.92 26.17 5.96
N ARG A 97 4.90 26.06 7.29
CA ARG A 97 4.46 27.11 8.21
C ARG A 97 5.33 27.13 9.44
N ARG A 98 5.63 28.32 9.96
CA ARG A 98 6.51 28.49 11.11
C ARG A 98 6.08 29.63 12.01
N LEU A 99 6.24 29.43 13.31
CA LEU A 99 6.04 30.47 14.33
C LEU A 99 7.12 31.53 14.21
N ILE A 100 6.75 32.82 14.21
CA ILE A 100 7.73 33.91 14.31
C ILE A 100 8.45 33.87 15.66
N PRO A 101 9.72 34.30 15.77
CA PRO A 101 10.43 34.29 17.05
C PRO A 101 9.73 35.12 18.12
N ASP A 102 10.01 34.85 19.40
CA ASP A 102 9.64 35.77 20.47
C ASP A 102 10.25 37.15 20.24
N GLY A 103 9.47 38.21 20.45
CA GLY A 103 9.90 39.57 20.17
C GLY A 103 8.78 40.58 20.08
N VAL A 104 9.18 41.83 19.84
CA VAL A 104 8.26 42.94 19.63
C VAL A 104 8.16 43.22 18.13
N TYR A 105 6.93 43.23 17.63
CA TYR A 105 6.63 43.40 16.22
C TYR A 105 5.77 44.64 16.00
N THR A 106 6.07 45.36 14.92
CA THR A 106 5.13 46.32 14.32
C THR A 106 4.34 45.59 13.25
N TRP A 107 3.05 45.34 13.50
CA TRP A 107 2.17 44.82 12.46
C TRP A 107 1.66 45.96 11.58
N ARG A 108 1.48 45.69 10.28
CA ARG A 108 0.88 46.62 9.31
C ARG A 108 -0.15 45.90 8.46
N ILE A 109 -1.33 46.50 8.33
CA ILE A 109 -2.35 46.14 7.34
C ILE A 109 -2.31 47.20 6.26
N THR A 110 -1.93 46.82 5.05
CA THR A 110 -1.91 47.71 3.89
C THR A 110 -3.01 47.30 2.92
N ALA A 111 -3.90 48.25 2.60
CA ALA A 111 -4.96 48.08 1.62
C ALA A 111 -4.70 48.94 0.39
N VAL A 112 -4.70 48.33 -0.80
CA VAL A 112 -4.52 49.03 -2.08
C VAL A 112 -5.74 48.81 -2.96
N ASP A 113 -6.45 49.88 -3.32
CA ASP A 113 -7.61 49.78 -4.21
C ASP A 113 -7.21 49.70 -5.70
N LEU A 114 -8.21 49.51 -6.57
CA LEU A 114 -8.02 49.42 -8.02
C LEU A 114 -7.46 50.69 -8.66
N ALA A 115 -7.57 51.85 -7.99
CA ALA A 115 -7.00 53.11 -8.44
C ALA A 115 -5.55 53.30 -7.96
N GLY A 116 -5.01 52.34 -7.20
CA GLY A 116 -3.67 52.39 -6.62
C GLY A 116 -3.57 53.25 -5.36
N VAL A 117 -4.72 53.68 -4.79
CA VAL A 117 -4.70 54.40 -3.51
C VAL A 117 -4.37 53.38 -2.42
N SER A 118 -3.33 53.66 -1.64
CA SER A 118 -2.93 52.82 -0.51
C SER A 118 -3.32 53.46 0.81
N GLU A 119 -3.86 52.67 1.72
CA GLU A 119 -4.04 53.03 3.12
C GLU A 119 -3.35 51.99 4.00
N THR A 120 -2.75 52.42 5.11
CA THR A 120 -2.05 51.53 6.02
C THR A 120 -2.41 51.84 7.46
N LEU A 121 -2.69 50.79 8.21
CA LEU A 121 -2.85 50.82 9.66
C LEU A 121 -1.79 49.96 10.30
N SER A 122 -1.37 50.34 11.50
CA SER A 122 -0.31 49.65 12.22
C SER A 122 -0.57 49.64 13.71
N GLY A 123 0.04 48.69 14.40
CA GLY A 123 0.08 48.60 15.84
C GLY A 123 1.25 47.74 16.29
N THR A 124 1.24 47.39 17.57
CA THR A 124 2.29 46.57 18.17
C THR A 124 1.72 45.20 18.54
N LEU A 125 2.53 44.17 18.33
CA LEU A 125 2.35 42.82 18.84
C LEU A 125 3.58 42.45 19.66
N ILE A 126 3.37 41.81 20.81
CA ILE A 126 4.42 41.14 21.57
C ILE A 126 4.15 39.64 21.50
N VAL A 127 5.14 38.87 21.04
CA VAL A 127 5.14 37.42 21.10
C VAL A 127 6.12 37.00 22.18
N GLU A 128 5.68 36.22 23.16
CA GLU A 128 6.51 35.75 24.25
C GLU A 128 6.18 34.29 24.62
N ASN A 129 7.17 33.50 25.01
CA ASN A 129 6.99 32.09 25.39
C ASN A 129 6.35 31.23 24.30
N GLY A 130 6.62 31.51 23.02
CA GLY A 130 6.14 30.68 21.92
C GLY A 130 6.83 29.30 21.87
N ASP A 131 6.12 28.26 21.45
CA ASP A 131 6.70 26.92 21.20
C ASP A 131 7.52 26.91 19.90
N ALA A 132 8.73 27.48 19.96
CA ALA A 132 9.59 27.74 18.82
C ALA A 132 10.14 26.51 18.04
N PRO A 133 10.42 25.34 18.66
CA PRO A 133 10.92 24.16 17.94
C PRO A 133 9.93 23.68 16.88
N LEU A 134 10.41 23.30 15.69
CA LEU A 134 9.54 22.73 14.64
C LEU A 134 9.16 21.27 14.95
N PRO A 135 8.02 20.76 14.44
CA PRO A 135 7.71 19.34 14.46
C PRO A 135 8.52 18.56 13.43
N GLU A 136 9.84 18.63 13.54
CA GLU A 136 10.77 18.11 12.54
C GLU A 136 10.59 16.60 12.32
N ILE A 137 10.66 16.22 11.05
CA ILE A 137 10.73 14.84 10.61
C ILE A 137 12.20 14.52 10.31
N SER A 138 12.93 13.99 11.29
CA SER A 138 14.38 13.74 11.18
C SER A 138 14.71 12.46 10.42
N GLU A 139 13.76 11.53 10.30
CA GLU A 139 13.88 10.33 9.48
C GLU A 139 12.62 10.14 8.60
N LEU A 140 12.81 9.89 7.30
CA LEU A 140 11.81 9.34 6.39
C LEU A 140 12.48 8.31 5.50
N THR A 141 12.20 7.02 5.72
CA THR A 141 12.74 5.92 4.90
C THR A 141 11.61 5.12 4.27
N VAL A 142 11.86 4.61 3.07
CA VAL A 142 10.93 3.79 2.30
C VAL A 142 11.73 2.59 1.77
N PHE A 143 11.36 1.38 2.17
CA PHE A 143 12.07 0.18 1.73
C PHE A 143 11.16 -1.05 1.62
N PRO A 144 11.19 -1.77 0.48
CA PRO A 144 11.87 -1.39 -0.76
C PRO A 144 11.22 -0.15 -1.39
N SER A 145 12.02 0.64 -2.12
CA SER A 145 11.54 1.84 -2.84
C SER A 145 10.88 1.49 -4.17
N VAL A 146 11.07 0.27 -4.66
CA VAL A 146 10.36 -0.33 -5.77
C VAL A 146 9.67 -1.56 -5.21
N PHE A 147 8.35 -1.64 -5.32
CA PHE A 147 7.59 -2.77 -4.79
C PHE A 147 6.50 -3.18 -5.77
N THR A 148 6.16 -4.45 -5.76
CA THR A 148 5.33 -5.14 -6.76
C THR A 148 4.11 -5.75 -6.10
N PRO A 149 3.04 -4.99 -5.80
CA PRO A 149 1.91 -5.50 -5.04
C PRO A 149 1.05 -6.46 -5.88
N ASN A 150 1.46 -7.72 -5.95
CA ASN A 150 0.77 -8.75 -6.73
C ASN A 150 0.61 -10.12 -6.03
N GLN A 151 0.93 -10.16 -4.73
CA GLN A 151 0.81 -11.33 -3.85
C GLN A 151 1.57 -12.55 -4.38
N ASP A 152 2.69 -12.34 -5.06
CA ASP A 152 3.55 -13.44 -5.49
C ASP A 152 4.53 -13.87 -4.40
N GLY A 153 4.67 -13.11 -3.32
CA GLY A 153 5.58 -13.31 -2.19
C GLY A 153 6.88 -12.54 -2.28
N ILE A 154 7.09 -11.73 -3.33
CA ILE A 154 8.35 -11.04 -3.63
C ILE A 154 8.07 -9.55 -3.73
N SER A 155 8.67 -8.76 -2.83
CA SER A 155 8.55 -7.29 -2.84
C SER A 155 7.11 -6.77 -2.88
N ASP A 156 6.14 -7.54 -2.41
CA ASP A 156 4.71 -7.16 -2.39
C ASP A 156 4.38 -5.98 -1.49
N ARG A 157 5.30 -5.63 -0.59
CA ARG A 157 5.05 -4.73 0.53
C ARG A 157 6.22 -3.79 0.71
N THR A 158 5.94 -2.53 1.04
CA THR A 158 6.93 -1.52 1.38
C THR A 158 6.75 -1.03 2.82
N ALA A 159 7.85 -0.94 3.55
CA ALA A 159 7.88 -0.38 4.89
C ALA A 159 8.30 1.09 4.82
N ILE A 160 7.54 1.95 5.50
CA ILE A 160 7.85 3.38 5.60
C ILE A 160 8.08 3.71 7.06
N ASN A 161 9.26 4.23 7.39
CA ASN A 161 9.56 4.71 8.74
C ASN A 161 9.60 6.24 8.74
N VAL A 162 8.96 6.82 9.75
CA VAL A 162 8.99 8.26 10.03
C VAL A 162 9.45 8.46 11.46
N TYR A 163 10.42 9.35 11.71
CA TYR A 163 10.77 9.77 13.06
C TYR A 163 10.40 11.24 13.24
N LEU A 164 9.53 11.49 14.22
CA LEU A 164 9.01 12.81 14.56
C LEU A 164 9.66 13.30 15.86
N GLU A 165 10.33 14.45 15.82
CA GLU A 165 11.12 14.96 16.96
C GLU A 165 10.26 15.52 18.11
N LYS A 166 9.03 15.98 17.80
CA LYS A 166 8.10 16.53 18.81
C LYS A 166 6.66 16.13 18.51
N PRO A 167 5.75 16.12 19.51
CA PRO A 167 4.35 15.78 19.28
C PRO A 167 3.70 16.66 18.19
N ALA A 168 3.08 16.02 17.21
CA ALA A 168 2.41 16.67 16.09
C ALA A 168 1.44 15.69 15.41
N MET A 169 0.38 16.23 14.81
CA MET A 169 -0.49 15.45 13.93
C MET A 169 0.29 15.07 12.67
N LEU A 170 0.58 13.78 12.51
CA LEU A 170 1.28 13.22 11.36
C LEU A 170 0.27 12.58 10.39
N THR A 171 0.34 12.98 9.12
CA THR A 171 -0.34 12.30 8.01
C THR A 171 0.71 11.83 7.01
N VAL A 172 0.66 10.55 6.64
CA VAL A 172 1.50 10.00 5.57
C VAL A 172 0.62 9.57 4.41
N ARG A 173 0.98 9.98 3.19
CA ARG A 173 0.18 9.75 1.99
C ARG A 173 1.04 9.54 0.76
N LEU A 174 0.49 8.84 -0.23
CA LEU A 174 1.07 8.74 -1.56
C LEU A 174 0.44 9.79 -2.47
N GLU A 175 1.27 10.49 -3.23
CA GLU A 175 0.83 11.45 -4.25
C GLU A 175 1.40 11.12 -5.61
N ARG A 176 0.56 11.28 -6.63
CA ARG A 176 0.93 11.28 -8.04
C ARG A 176 -0.05 12.15 -8.83
N ASP A 177 0.45 12.84 -9.84
CA ASP A 177 -0.38 13.71 -10.67
C ASP A 177 -1.54 12.93 -11.31
N GLY A 178 -2.75 13.47 -11.19
CA GLY A 178 -3.96 12.85 -11.73
C GLY A 178 -4.54 11.71 -10.89
N ILE A 179 -3.96 11.40 -9.73
CA ILE A 179 -4.46 10.39 -8.79
C ILE A 179 -4.77 11.08 -7.46
N GLU A 180 -5.93 10.74 -6.87
CA GLU A 180 -6.28 11.23 -5.53
C GLU A 180 -5.27 10.74 -4.49
N PRO A 181 -4.84 11.58 -3.53
CA PRO A 181 -3.87 11.18 -2.52
C PRO A 181 -4.34 9.97 -1.72
N ILE A 182 -3.48 8.95 -1.61
CA ILE A 182 -3.78 7.72 -0.89
C ILE A 182 -3.21 7.85 0.52
N ILE A 183 -4.09 7.92 1.52
CA ILE A 183 -3.66 7.98 2.93
C ILE A 183 -3.16 6.61 3.37
N LEU A 184 -1.98 6.58 3.98
CA LEU A 184 -1.39 5.35 4.50
C LEU A 184 -1.77 5.12 5.96
N SER A 185 -2.22 3.91 6.25
CA SER A 185 -2.56 3.48 7.61
C SER A 185 -1.30 3.10 8.37
N GLN A 186 -1.15 3.67 9.56
CA GLN A 186 -0.08 3.31 10.48
C GLN A 186 -0.28 1.88 10.99
N ARG A 187 0.81 1.12 11.18
CA ARG A 187 0.75 -0.12 11.95
C ARG A 187 0.35 0.18 13.40
N VAL A 188 -0.60 -0.60 13.93
CA VAL A 188 -1.03 -0.50 15.32
C VAL A 188 0.17 -0.78 16.24
N GLN A 189 0.52 0.19 17.07
CA GLN A 189 1.59 0.11 18.09
C GLN A 189 1.08 0.74 19.40
N ASP A 190 1.80 0.54 20.50
CA ASP A 190 1.45 1.10 21.82
C ASP A 190 1.55 2.65 21.89
N ARG A 191 2.01 3.32 20.83
CA ARG A 191 2.16 4.78 20.75
C ARG A 191 0.82 5.44 20.37
N ARG A 192 0.46 6.54 21.04
CA ARG A 192 -0.75 7.30 20.70
C ARG A 192 -0.50 8.12 19.43
N THR A 193 -1.54 8.28 18.62
CA THR A 193 -1.53 9.20 17.49
C THR A 193 -1.14 10.60 17.97
N GLY A 194 -0.10 11.17 17.37
CA GLY A 194 0.34 12.53 17.67
C GLY A 194 1.55 12.62 18.61
N ASP A 195 1.98 11.52 19.23
CA ASP A 195 3.17 11.51 20.10
C ASP A 195 4.46 11.69 19.28
N ALA A 196 5.53 12.15 19.92
CA ALA A 196 6.87 12.11 19.32
C ALA A 196 7.40 10.68 19.17
N GLY A 197 8.37 10.52 18.26
CA GLY A 197 9.13 9.30 18.03
C GLY A 197 8.80 8.61 16.70
N ARG A 198 9.05 7.29 16.66
CA ARG A 198 8.97 6.50 15.42
C ARG A 198 7.56 6.06 15.07
N TYR A 199 7.20 6.20 13.81
CA TYR A 199 5.99 5.69 13.19
C TYR A 199 6.38 4.71 12.08
N LEU A 200 5.69 3.58 12.02
CA LEU A 200 5.88 2.55 11.01
C LEU A 200 4.59 2.37 10.21
N PHE A 201 4.73 2.43 8.90
CA PHE A 201 3.68 2.09 7.94
C PHE A 201 4.16 0.90 7.13
N ASP A 202 3.20 0.10 6.72
CA ASP A 202 3.45 -1.16 6.04
C ASP A 202 2.35 -1.34 5.02
N TYR A 203 2.73 -1.22 3.75
CA TYR A 203 1.81 -0.99 2.66
C TYR A 203 1.99 -2.05 1.58
N ASP A 204 0.89 -2.73 1.25
CA ASP A 204 0.76 -3.85 0.33
C ASP A 204 -0.02 -3.47 -0.95
N GLY A 205 -0.26 -2.18 -1.18
CA GLY A 205 -1.17 -1.74 -2.24
C GLY A 205 -2.66 -1.95 -1.92
N GLY A 206 -3.01 -2.50 -0.75
CA GLY A 206 -4.38 -2.90 -0.39
C GLY A 206 -4.80 -4.27 -0.92
N VAL A 207 -3.88 -5.04 -1.53
CA VAL A 207 -4.17 -6.33 -2.16
C VAL A 207 -4.56 -7.38 -1.13
N ASP A 208 -4.00 -7.35 0.09
CA ASP A 208 -4.36 -8.25 1.20
C ASP A 208 -5.80 -8.03 1.68
N LEU A 209 -6.33 -6.82 1.48
CA LEU A 209 -7.74 -6.50 1.72
C LEU A 209 -8.63 -6.74 0.49
N GLY A 210 -8.06 -7.34 -0.57
CA GLY A 210 -8.73 -7.69 -1.80
C GLY A 210 -9.00 -6.52 -2.75
N ALA A 211 -8.41 -5.34 -2.49
CA ALA A 211 -8.49 -4.18 -3.37
C ALA A 211 -7.56 -4.32 -4.58
N GLU A 212 -7.86 -3.60 -5.65
CA GLU A 212 -6.90 -3.42 -6.74
C GLU A 212 -5.82 -2.43 -6.30
N PRO A 213 -4.54 -2.73 -6.54
CA PRO A 213 -3.46 -1.82 -6.18
C PRO A 213 -3.51 -0.55 -7.05
N PRO A 214 -2.86 0.54 -6.59
CA PRO A 214 -2.78 1.76 -7.40
C PRO A 214 -2.03 1.50 -8.72
N PRO A 215 -2.30 2.29 -9.77
CA PRO A 215 -1.62 2.12 -11.05
C PRO A 215 -0.10 2.24 -10.93
N ASP A 216 0.62 1.40 -11.68
CA ASP A 216 2.07 1.44 -11.77
C ASP A 216 2.61 2.84 -12.11
N GLY A 217 3.74 3.18 -11.48
CA GLY A 217 4.46 4.42 -11.72
C GLY A 217 5.14 4.97 -10.48
N GLU A 218 5.69 6.17 -10.63
CA GLU A 218 6.38 6.89 -9.58
C GLU A 218 5.38 7.67 -8.71
N TYR A 219 5.48 7.47 -7.40
CA TYR A 219 4.72 8.15 -6.37
C TYR A 219 5.66 8.87 -5.42
N ARG A 220 5.17 9.96 -4.85
CA ARG A 220 5.81 10.64 -3.74
C ARG A 220 5.15 10.21 -2.43
N VAL A 221 5.92 9.60 -1.55
CA VAL A 221 5.52 9.45 -0.14
C VAL A 221 5.68 10.82 0.51
N VAL A 222 4.59 11.37 1.04
CA VAL A 222 4.55 12.66 1.71
C VAL A 222 4.20 12.45 3.17
N ALA A 223 5.14 12.75 4.06
CA ALA A 223 4.93 12.84 5.49
C ALA A 223 4.73 14.32 5.87
N ASP A 224 3.57 14.62 6.43
CA ASP A 224 3.10 15.96 6.75
C ASP A 224 2.82 16.03 8.25
N ALA A 225 3.60 16.84 8.97
CA ALA A 225 3.52 16.99 10.41
C ALA A 225 3.08 18.41 10.76
N GLN A 226 2.00 18.53 11.53
CA GLN A 226 1.52 19.81 12.05
C GLN A 226 1.36 19.75 13.58
N ASP A 227 2.02 20.66 14.29
CA ASP A 227 1.89 20.76 15.75
C ASP A 227 0.60 21.49 16.17
N ALA A 228 0.39 21.60 17.49
CA ALA A 228 -0.80 22.25 18.05
C ALA A 228 -0.81 23.78 17.85
N VAL A 229 0.34 24.43 17.69
CA VAL A 229 0.47 25.88 17.45
C VAL A 229 0.19 26.24 15.97
N GLY A 230 0.36 25.26 15.07
CA GLY A 230 0.12 25.37 13.64
C GLY A 230 1.38 25.38 12.78
N GLN A 231 2.57 25.17 13.37
CA GLN A 231 3.79 24.96 12.61
C GLN A 231 3.68 23.65 11.83
N ARG A 232 4.13 23.66 10.58
CA ARG A 232 3.94 22.55 9.66
C ARG A 232 5.19 22.30 8.85
N VAL A 233 5.64 21.05 8.83
CA VAL A 233 6.76 20.60 8.01
C VAL A 233 6.31 19.43 7.13
N LEU A 234 6.95 19.32 5.97
CA LEU A 234 6.67 18.30 4.99
C LEU A 234 7.99 17.63 4.59
N ARG A 235 8.03 16.30 4.59
CA ARG A 235 9.17 15.53 4.09
C ARG A 235 8.70 14.51 3.06
N THR A 236 9.51 14.31 2.03
CA THR A 236 9.13 13.46 0.90
C THR A 236 10.17 12.39 0.59
N ALA A 237 9.71 11.23 0.12
CA ALA A 237 10.53 10.16 -0.42
C ALA A 237 9.90 9.57 -1.69
N LEU A 238 10.70 8.90 -2.51
CA LEU A 238 10.24 8.22 -3.72
C LEU A 238 9.73 6.81 -3.40
N LEU A 239 8.63 6.42 -4.04
CA LEU A 239 8.13 5.06 -4.08
C LEU A 239 7.69 4.74 -5.51
N ILE A 240 8.10 3.59 -6.04
CA ILE A 240 7.75 3.12 -7.38
C ILE A 240 6.88 1.88 -7.22
N ILE A 241 5.70 1.91 -7.83
CA ILE A 241 4.80 0.76 -7.97
C ILE A 241 5.06 0.15 -9.35
N GLN A 242 5.28 -1.16 -9.41
CA GLN A 242 5.46 -1.92 -10.64
C GLN A 242 4.66 -3.22 -10.58
N ASP A 243 4.20 -3.71 -11.73
CA ASP A 243 3.59 -5.04 -11.87
C ASP A 243 2.48 -5.31 -10.84
N GLY A 244 1.75 -4.26 -10.44
CA GLY A 244 0.68 -4.34 -9.46
C GLY A 244 -0.57 -4.98 -10.05
N GLY A 245 -1.18 -5.89 -9.29
CA GLY A 245 -2.51 -6.40 -9.63
C GLY A 245 -2.93 -7.57 -8.75
N LYS A 246 -4.23 -7.83 -8.70
CA LYS A 246 -4.74 -8.93 -7.90
C LYS A 246 -4.56 -10.28 -8.63
N PRO A 247 -3.86 -11.27 -8.06
CA PRO A 247 -3.74 -12.58 -8.68
C PRO A 247 -5.07 -13.33 -8.58
N LEU A 248 -5.48 -13.95 -9.69
CA LEU A 248 -6.75 -14.66 -9.83
C LEU A 248 -6.52 -15.89 -10.70
N ALA A 249 -6.72 -17.06 -10.10
CA ALA A 249 -6.59 -18.33 -10.80
C ALA A 249 -7.64 -19.35 -10.33
N GLU A 250 -8.01 -20.26 -11.23
CA GLU A 250 -8.95 -21.33 -10.92
C GLU A 250 -8.62 -22.65 -11.62
N ILE A 251 -9.06 -23.75 -11.02
CA ILE A 251 -9.13 -25.04 -11.71
C ILE A 251 -10.37 -25.01 -12.60
N VAL A 252 -10.16 -25.03 -13.92
CA VAL A 252 -11.25 -24.89 -14.88
C VAL A 252 -11.87 -26.23 -15.24
N ALA A 253 -13.20 -26.23 -15.37
CA ALA A 253 -13.91 -27.36 -15.92
C ALA A 253 -13.58 -27.53 -17.41
N GLN A 254 -13.39 -28.78 -17.84
CA GLN A 254 -13.25 -29.09 -19.26
C GLN A 254 -14.61 -28.89 -19.95
N PRO A 255 -14.65 -28.41 -21.22
CA PRO A 255 -15.91 -28.27 -21.97
C PRO A 255 -16.73 -29.57 -22.04
N THR A 256 -16.04 -30.71 -22.00
CA THR A 256 -16.62 -32.05 -21.89
C THR A 256 -15.82 -32.87 -20.89
N GLY A 257 -16.50 -33.55 -19.96
CA GLY A 257 -15.86 -34.46 -19.00
C GLY A 257 -15.74 -33.90 -17.58
N ALA A 258 -14.87 -34.52 -16.78
CA ALA A 258 -14.64 -34.13 -15.40
C ALA A 258 -13.71 -32.90 -15.29
N THR A 259 -13.93 -32.05 -14.29
CA THR A 259 -13.02 -30.95 -13.92
C THR A 259 -11.63 -31.45 -13.54
N VAL A 260 -11.58 -32.59 -12.85
CA VAL A 260 -10.34 -33.31 -12.53
C VAL A 260 -10.50 -34.73 -13.05
N VAL A 261 -9.57 -35.15 -13.88
CA VAL A 261 -9.46 -36.55 -14.32
C VAL A 261 -8.67 -37.29 -13.26
N PHE A 262 -9.18 -38.45 -12.86
CA PHE A 262 -8.45 -39.42 -12.04
C PHE A 262 -8.47 -40.77 -12.75
N GLU A 263 -7.35 -41.48 -12.75
CA GLU A 263 -7.25 -42.84 -13.24
C GLU A 263 -6.22 -43.67 -12.47
N ALA A 264 -6.35 -44.99 -12.55
CA ALA A 264 -5.38 -45.92 -11.99
C ALA A 264 -4.36 -46.32 -13.06
N GLN A 265 -3.07 -46.30 -12.70
CA GLN A 265 -2.00 -46.81 -13.56
C GLN A 265 -1.02 -47.69 -12.77
N PRO A 266 -0.45 -48.75 -13.37
CA PRO A 266 0.58 -49.56 -12.74
C PRO A 266 1.84 -48.75 -12.38
N TYR A 267 2.39 -48.97 -11.19
CA TYR A 267 3.66 -48.36 -10.80
C TYR A 267 4.87 -49.01 -11.50
N GLN A 268 5.89 -48.20 -11.80
CA GLN A 268 7.20 -48.66 -12.28
C GLN A 268 8.32 -47.95 -11.51
N GLU A 269 9.41 -48.67 -11.21
CA GLU A 269 10.55 -48.14 -10.43
C GLU A 269 11.19 -46.90 -11.07
N VAL A 270 11.11 -46.75 -12.39
CA VAL A 270 11.62 -45.56 -13.11
C VAL A 270 10.98 -44.25 -12.63
N TYR A 271 9.78 -44.29 -12.04
CA TYR A 271 9.07 -43.12 -11.53
C TYR A 271 9.45 -42.74 -10.09
N GLU A 272 10.28 -43.55 -9.42
CA GLU A 272 10.66 -43.31 -8.03
C GLU A 272 11.31 -41.93 -7.89
N THR A 273 10.68 -41.07 -7.08
CA THR A 273 11.17 -39.72 -6.79
C THR A 273 11.40 -39.58 -5.30
N ALA A 274 12.56 -39.03 -4.94
CA ALA A 274 12.95 -38.77 -3.56
C ALA A 274 13.84 -37.52 -3.52
N ARG A 275 14.21 -37.06 -2.33
CA ARG A 275 15.10 -35.90 -2.19
C ARG A 275 16.44 -36.16 -2.91
N GLY A 276 16.74 -35.37 -3.93
CA GLY A 276 17.94 -35.51 -4.75
C GLY A 276 17.91 -36.64 -5.79
N VAL A 277 16.78 -37.36 -5.91
CA VAL A 277 16.56 -38.40 -6.93
C VAL A 277 15.37 -38.00 -7.79
N LYS A 278 15.61 -37.75 -9.08
CA LYS A 278 14.58 -37.35 -10.03
C LYS A 278 14.10 -38.57 -10.81
N GLY A 279 12.89 -39.05 -10.52
CA GLY A 279 12.23 -40.09 -11.30
C GLY A 279 11.85 -39.59 -12.70
N GLU A 280 11.59 -40.53 -13.61
CA GLU A 280 10.96 -40.24 -14.89
C GLU A 280 9.57 -39.63 -14.67
N ARG A 281 9.17 -38.70 -15.54
CA ARG A 281 7.83 -38.11 -15.49
C ARG A 281 6.84 -39.04 -16.16
N ILE A 282 5.72 -39.31 -15.50
CA ILE A 282 4.62 -40.05 -16.13
C ILE A 282 3.98 -39.21 -17.24
N ALA A 283 3.41 -39.89 -18.25
CA ALA A 283 2.60 -39.22 -19.25
C ALA A 283 1.27 -38.74 -18.64
N PRO A 284 0.68 -37.64 -19.14
CA PRO A 284 -0.64 -37.22 -18.72
C PRO A 284 -1.68 -38.30 -19.09
N PRO A 285 -2.72 -38.49 -18.26
CA PRO A 285 -3.81 -39.41 -18.58
C PRO A 285 -4.55 -38.96 -19.84
N GLU A 286 -4.84 -39.92 -20.71
CA GLU A 286 -5.51 -39.72 -22.01
C GLU A 286 -6.80 -40.55 -22.15
N ASP A 287 -7.12 -41.47 -21.23
CA ASP A 287 -8.29 -42.34 -21.36
C ASP A 287 -9.59 -41.53 -21.20
N PRO A 288 -10.45 -41.46 -22.25
CA PRO A 288 -11.71 -40.74 -22.18
C PRO A 288 -12.67 -41.28 -21.10
N ARG A 289 -12.51 -42.54 -20.65
CA ARG A 289 -13.33 -43.14 -19.60
C ARG A 289 -13.09 -42.50 -18.23
N GLY A 290 -11.86 -42.04 -17.97
CA GLY A 290 -11.49 -41.32 -16.75
C GLY A 290 -12.25 -40.01 -16.54
N LEU A 291 -12.86 -39.47 -17.60
CA LEU A 291 -13.68 -38.26 -17.55
C LEU A 291 -15.08 -38.50 -16.93
N SER A 292 -15.50 -39.74 -16.74
CA SER A 292 -16.87 -40.10 -16.34
C SER A 292 -16.98 -41.01 -15.10
N MET A 293 -15.86 -41.50 -14.59
CA MET A 293 -15.85 -42.40 -13.43
C MET A 293 -15.99 -41.60 -12.14
N ASN A 294 -16.97 -41.96 -11.31
CA ASN A 294 -17.17 -41.40 -9.97
C ASN A 294 -16.45 -42.21 -8.88
N ALA A 295 -16.13 -43.47 -9.20
CA ALA A 295 -15.40 -44.38 -8.33
C ALA A 295 -14.25 -45.03 -9.12
N ILE A 296 -13.09 -45.16 -8.47
CA ILE A 296 -11.88 -45.75 -9.03
C ILE A 296 -11.42 -46.84 -8.07
N THR A 297 -11.33 -48.06 -8.57
CA THR A 297 -10.72 -49.19 -7.85
C THR A 297 -9.29 -49.34 -8.36
N LEU A 298 -8.30 -49.31 -7.47
CA LEU A 298 -6.90 -49.53 -7.82
C LEU A 298 -6.22 -50.55 -6.89
N PRO A 299 -5.30 -51.38 -7.41
CA PRO A 299 -4.43 -52.21 -6.59
C PRO A 299 -3.57 -51.40 -5.61
N VAL A 300 -3.34 -51.94 -4.42
CA VAL A 300 -2.33 -51.40 -3.51
C VAL A 300 -0.96 -51.49 -4.16
N GLY A 301 -0.23 -50.38 -4.16
CA GLY A 301 1.08 -50.22 -4.76
C GLY A 301 1.06 -49.58 -6.15
N ASP A 302 -0.12 -49.44 -6.77
CA ASP A 302 -0.32 -48.73 -8.03
C ASP A 302 -0.54 -47.22 -7.81
N MET A 303 -0.61 -46.48 -8.91
CA MET A 303 -0.65 -45.03 -8.92
C MET A 303 -2.07 -44.52 -9.17
N LEU A 304 -2.51 -43.59 -8.31
CA LEU A 304 -3.61 -42.68 -8.64
C LEU A 304 -3.03 -41.51 -9.44
N VAL A 305 -3.31 -41.48 -10.73
CA VAL A 305 -2.89 -40.43 -11.66
C VAL A 305 -3.99 -39.39 -11.76
N PHE A 306 -3.64 -38.11 -11.75
CA PHE A 306 -4.60 -37.03 -11.97
C PHE A 306 -4.20 -36.14 -13.15
N LYS A 307 -5.18 -35.41 -13.70
CA LYS A 307 -4.97 -34.31 -14.63
C LYS A 307 -6.05 -33.26 -14.51
N LEU A 308 -5.65 -32.00 -14.58
CA LEU A 308 -6.54 -30.85 -14.57
C LEU A 308 -5.93 -29.69 -15.35
N THR A 309 -6.70 -28.62 -15.51
CA THR A 309 -6.23 -27.38 -16.12
C THR A 309 -6.42 -26.23 -15.15
N VAL A 310 -5.39 -25.41 -15.00
CA VAL A 310 -5.42 -24.16 -14.26
C VAL A 310 -5.46 -23.01 -15.26
N GLU A 311 -6.28 -22.00 -14.99
CA GLU A 311 -6.32 -20.75 -15.73
C GLU A 311 -5.91 -19.60 -14.83
N ASN A 312 -4.92 -18.81 -15.25
CA ASN A 312 -4.65 -17.50 -14.69
C ASN A 312 -5.51 -16.47 -15.44
N TYR A 313 -6.62 -16.04 -14.84
CA TYR A 313 -7.53 -15.07 -15.45
C TYR A 313 -7.34 -13.65 -14.89
N SER A 314 -6.24 -13.40 -14.18
CA SER A 314 -5.85 -12.07 -13.74
C SER A 314 -5.07 -11.29 -14.79
N SER A 315 -4.77 -10.03 -14.47
CA SER A 315 -3.90 -9.16 -15.27
C SER A 315 -2.42 -9.31 -14.94
N VAL A 316 -2.05 -10.12 -13.94
CA VAL A 316 -0.67 -10.31 -13.48
C VAL A 316 -0.22 -11.76 -13.64
N PRO A 317 1.08 -12.01 -13.89
CA PRO A 317 1.60 -13.37 -13.83
C PRO A 317 1.49 -13.92 -12.40
N ILE A 318 1.27 -15.23 -12.26
CA ILE A 318 1.25 -15.90 -10.94
C ILE A 318 2.47 -16.79 -10.77
N ARG A 319 3.19 -16.61 -9.66
CA ARG A 319 4.38 -17.39 -9.33
C ARG A 319 3.98 -18.83 -8.98
N THR A 320 4.83 -19.79 -9.33
CA THR A 320 4.66 -21.20 -8.95
C THR A 320 5.98 -21.83 -8.51
N THR A 321 5.89 -22.84 -7.64
CA THR A 321 7.02 -23.65 -7.16
C THR A 321 6.54 -25.08 -6.94
N GLY A 322 7.45 -26.04 -6.87
CA GLY A 322 7.13 -27.45 -6.69
C GLY A 322 7.74 -28.32 -7.80
N PRO A 323 7.62 -29.65 -7.67
CA PRO A 323 8.06 -30.53 -8.72
C PRO A 323 7.22 -30.30 -9.98
N ALA A 324 7.86 -30.48 -11.13
CA ALA A 324 7.20 -30.34 -12.43
C ALA A 324 6.02 -31.34 -12.57
N PRO A 325 5.01 -31.01 -13.38
CA PRO A 325 3.96 -31.95 -13.77
C PRO A 325 4.52 -33.29 -14.25
N GLY A 326 3.83 -34.37 -13.92
CA GLY A 326 4.24 -35.75 -14.18
C GLY A 326 5.13 -36.36 -13.09
N THR A 327 5.48 -35.62 -12.05
CA THR A 327 6.20 -36.18 -10.90
C THR A 327 5.30 -37.12 -10.09
N VAL A 328 5.87 -38.25 -9.63
CA VAL A 328 5.17 -39.24 -8.82
C VAL A 328 5.61 -39.16 -7.37
N TYR A 329 4.65 -39.00 -6.47
CA TYR A 329 4.84 -39.08 -5.03
C TYR A 329 4.55 -40.49 -4.51
N GLN A 330 5.18 -40.87 -3.40
CA GLN A 330 4.74 -41.99 -2.57
C GLN A 330 3.67 -41.50 -1.56
N TRP A 331 2.80 -42.40 -1.11
CA TRP A 331 1.73 -42.09 -0.15
C TRP A 331 2.23 -41.37 1.12
N ASP A 332 3.39 -41.78 1.66
CA ASP A 332 3.97 -41.22 2.88
C ASP A 332 4.81 -39.96 2.65
N GLN A 333 4.98 -39.53 1.39
CA GLN A 333 5.70 -38.33 1.03
C GLN A 333 4.81 -37.08 1.07
N ARG A 334 5.50 -35.94 1.18
CA ARG A 334 4.95 -34.60 1.03
C ARG A 334 5.89 -33.72 0.21
N ALA A 335 5.41 -32.58 -0.30
CA ALA A 335 6.24 -31.65 -1.08
C ALA A 335 7.61 -31.35 -0.43
N SER A 336 7.63 -31.06 0.89
CA SER A 336 8.86 -30.78 1.63
C SER A 336 9.83 -31.97 1.73
N THR A 337 9.33 -33.22 1.71
CA THR A 337 10.20 -34.40 1.68
C THR A 337 10.94 -34.54 0.35
N LEU A 338 10.40 -33.98 -0.74
CA LEU A 338 11.08 -33.88 -2.03
C LEU A 338 12.01 -32.64 -2.12
N GLY A 339 12.02 -31.79 -1.09
CA GLY A 339 12.81 -30.56 -1.06
C GLY A 339 12.07 -29.30 -1.52
N TRP A 340 10.74 -29.38 -1.70
CA TRP A 340 9.90 -28.24 -2.05
C TRP A 340 9.21 -27.71 -0.80
N PHE A 341 9.75 -26.63 -0.24
CA PHE A 341 9.22 -25.97 0.95
C PHE A 341 8.10 -25.00 0.58
N ASP A 342 7.31 -24.59 1.56
CA ASP A 342 6.28 -23.58 1.35
C ASP A 342 6.93 -22.22 1.08
N GLU A 343 6.43 -21.53 0.07
CA GLU A 343 6.92 -20.21 -0.37
C GLU A 343 5.70 -19.30 -0.48
N SER A 344 5.55 -18.34 0.44
CA SER A 344 4.39 -17.46 0.52
C SER A 344 4.07 -16.83 -0.84
N GLY A 345 2.82 -16.79 -1.25
CA GLY A 345 2.41 -16.19 -2.53
C GLY A 345 2.59 -17.08 -3.76
N ALA A 346 3.28 -18.22 -3.65
CA ALA A 346 3.38 -19.15 -4.77
C ALA A 346 2.14 -20.02 -4.92
N TRP A 347 1.78 -20.30 -6.18
CA TRP A 347 0.64 -21.14 -6.52
C TRP A 347 1.05 -22.58 -6.81
N ARG A 348 0.26 -23.55 -6.34
CA ARG A 348 0.47 -24.99 -6.54
C ARG A 348 -0.83 -25.74 -6.75
N VAL A 349 -0.77 -26.80 -7.55
CA VAL A 349 -1.85 -27.80 -7.57
C VAL A 349 -1.57 -28.82 -6.49
N GLY A 350 -2.53 -29.04 -5.61
CA GLY A 350 -2.50 -30.06 -4.57
C GLY A 350 -3.46 -31.20 -4.86
N ILE A 351 -3.10 -32.42 -4.47
CA ILE A 351 -4.04 -33.53 -4.29
C ILE A 351 -4.16 -33.82 -2.80
N ASP A 352 -5.38 -34.11 -2.36
CA ASP A 352 -5.66 -34.50 -1.00
C ASP A 352 -6.65 -35.67 -0.99
N CYS A 353 -6.65 -36.43 0.09
CA CYS A 353 -7.56 -37.52 0.33
C CYS A 353 -8.05 -37.50 1.78
N THR A 354 -9.19 -38.14 2.03
CA THR A 354 -9.84 -38.14 3.35
C THR A 354 -8.94 -38.62 4.49
N THR A 355 -7.98 -39.50 4.19
CA THR A 355 -7.04 -40.08 5.15
C THR A 355 -5.60 -39.63 4.93
N ALA A 356 -5.37 -38.56 4.17
CA ALA A 356 -4.05 -37.99 4.01
C ALA A 356 -3.50 -37.47 5.36
N ALA A 357 -2.18 -37.50 5.52
CA ALA A 357 -1.53 -37.15 6.79
C ALA A 357 -1.55 -35.64 7.12
N SER A 358 -1.80 -34.79 6.13
CA SER A 358 -1.86 -33.33 6.25
C SER A 358 -2.66 -32.74 5.08
N ASP A 359 -3.04 -31.46 5.16
CA ASP A 359 -3.73 -30.75 4.08
C ASP A 359 -2.86 -30.64 2.82
N TYR A 360 -3.39 -31.14 1.70
CA TYR A 360 -2.73 -31.20 0.39
C TYR A 360 -1.24 -31.60 0.46
N PRO A 361 -0.89 -32.84 0.87
CA PRO A 361 0.51 -33.20 1.10
C PRO A 361 1.31 -33.30 -0.21
N TRP A 362 0.65 -33.68 -1.31
CA TRP A 362 1.25 -33.81 -2.63
C TRP A 362 0.94 -32.58 -3.46
N ARG A 363 1.98 -31.83 -3.86
CA ARG A 363 1.84 -30.55 -4.57
C ARG A 363 2.73 -30.50 -5.81
N TRP A 364 2.26 -29.87 -6.87
CA TRP A 364 2.96 -29.69 -8.15
C TRP A 364 2.96 -28.23 -8.58
N ALA A 365 3.97 -27.84 -9.35
CA ALA A 365 4.03 -26.53 -10.00
C ALA A 365 2.96 -26.39 -11.11
N LEU A 366 2.59 -25.15 -11.45
CA LEU A 366 1.52 -24.78 -12.39
C LEU A 366 1.89 -24.92 -13.88
N GLY A 367 2.49 -26.04 -14.29
CA GLY A 367 2.85 -26.29 -15.68
C GLY A 367 4.33 -26.65 -15.85
N ASP A 368 4.78 -26.68 -17.10
CA ASP A 368 6.14 -27.05 -17.45
C ASP A 368 6.88 -25.93 -18.20
N GLU A 369 8.09 -26.23 -18.68
CA GLU A 369 8.97 -25.29 -19.39
C GLU A 369 8.35 -24.71 -20.68
N THR A 370 7.25 -25.29 -21.20
CA THR A 370 6.55 -24.78 -22.39
C THR A 370 5.49 -23.75 -22.06
N THR A 371 4.95 -23.77 -20.84
CA THR A 371 3.89 -22.86 -20.37
C THR A 371 4.39 -21.81 -19.40
N LEU A 372 5.46 -22.10 -18.66
CA LEU A 372 6.00 -21.23 -17.63
C LEU A 372 7.08 -20.30 -18.19
N GLN A 373 7.13 -19.08 -17.67
CA GLN A 373 8.18 -18.10 -17.94
C GLN A 373 9.03 -17.89 -16.69
N SER A 374 10.34 -17.69 -16.88
CA SER A 374 11.24 -17.36 -15.78
C SER A 374 11.31 -15.85 -15.56
N GLY A 375 11.17 -15.41 -14.30
CA GLY A 375 11.46 -14.05 -13.84
C GLY A 375 12.63 -14.04 -12.86
N VAL A 376 13.39 -12.96 -12.79
CA VAL A 376 14.51 -12.81 -11.84
C VAL A 376 14.16 -11.69 -10.87
N ASP A 377 14.24 -11.97 -9.57
CA ASP A 377 14.11 -10.94 -8.54
C ASP A 377 15.34 -10.02 -8.58
N PRO A 378 15.17 -8.70 -8.85
CA PRO A 378 16.29 -7.78 -8.93
C PRO A 378 17.04 -7.59 -7.60
N PHE A 379 16.43 -7.92 -6.45
CA PHE A 379 17.05 -7.73 -5.15
C PHE A 379 17.90 -8.92 -4.69
N THR A 380 17.39 -10.15 -4.86
CA THR A 380 18.10 -11.37 -4.45
C THR A 380 18.88 -12.03 -5.59
N GLY A 381 18.50 -11.78 -6.85
CA GLY A 381 19.01 -12.48 -8.03
C GLY A 381 18.43 -13.88 -8.20
N GLU A 382 17.46 -14.29 -7.37
CA GLU A 382 16.79 -15.58 -7.48
C GLU A 382 15.89 -15.63 -8.72
N THR A 383 15.78 -16.82 -9.33
CA THR A 383 14.94 -17.05 -10.51
C THR A 383 13.69 -17.81 -10.10
N PHE A 384 12.53 -17.26 -10.46
CA PHE A 384 11.21 -17.81 -10.20
C PHE A 384 10.49 -18.17 -11.49
N LEU A 385 9.51 -19.07 -11.39
CA LEU A 385 8.68 -19.50 -12.51
C LEU A 385 7.27 -18.92 -12.37
N TYR A 386 6.72 -18.47 -13.49
CA TYR A 386 5.43 -17.80 -13.55
C TYR A 386 4.54 -18.40 -14.63
N LEU A 387 3.26 -18.58 -14.31
CA LEU A 387 2.22 -18.75 -15.33
C LEU A 387 1.75 -17.35 -15.77
N PRO A 388 1.94 -16.95 -17.04
CA PRO A 388 1.60 -15.60 -17.49
C PRO A 388 0.11 -15.25 -17.34
N ALA A 389 -0.19 -13.95 -17.32
CA ALA A 389 -1.56 -13.46 -17.28
C ALA A 389 -2.37 -13.95 -18.50
N GLY A 390 -3.59 -14.43 -18.27
CA GLY A 390 -4.48 -14.95 -19.31
C GLY A 390 -4.13 -16.35 -19.83
N GLU A 391 -3.04 -16.96 -19.35
CA GLU A 391 -2.60 -18.27 -19.82
C GLU A 391 -3.22 -19.43 -19.03
N ARG A 392 -3.18 -20.62 -19.65
CA ARG A 392 -3.62 -21.87 -19.06
C ARG A 392 -2.49 -22.88 -19.00
N ALA A 393 -2.45 -23.66 -17.93
CA ALA A 393 -1.52 -24.77 -17.78
C ALA A 393 -2.26 -26.08 -17.49
N VAL A 394 -1.82 -27.15 -18.16
CA VAL A 394 -2.26 -28.51 -17.83
C VAL A 394 -1.32 -29.06 -16.77
N VAL A 395 -1.87 -29.48 -15.64
CA VAL A 395 -1.10 -30.06 -14.54
C VAL A 395 -1.57 -31.49 -14.34
N TRP A 396 -0.60 -32.41 -14.24
CA TRP A 396 -0.82 -33.82 -13.97
C TRP A 396 0.29 -34.34 -13.07
N GLY A 397 0.09 -35.52 -12.51
CA GLY A 397 1.03 -36.17 -11.62
C GLY A 397 0.38 -37.41 -11.03
N ALA A 398 1.08 -38.06 -10.12
CA ALA A 398 0.52 -39.23 -9.46
C ALA A 398 0.97 -39.42 -8.03
N VAL A 399 0.16 -40.15 -7.28
CA VAL A 399 0.47 -40.65 -5.94
C VAL A 399 0.43 -42.17 -6.00
N ARG A 400 1.54 -42.82 -5.66
CA ARG A 400 1.59 -44.27 -5.48
C ARG A 400 0.92 -44.64 -4.17
N MET A 401 -0.22 -45.32 -4.25
CA MET A 401 -1.07 -45.66 -3.12
C MET A 401 -0.62 -46.97 -2.48
N THR A 402 0.31 -46.88 -1.52
CA THR A 402 0.97 -48.05 -0.93
C THR A 402 0.30 -48.62 0.32
N GLU A 403 -0.69 -47.93 0.88
CA GLU A 403 -1.33 -48.31 2.14
C GLU A 403 -2.85 -48.19 2.08
N ILE A 404 -3.55 -49.19 2.64
CA ILE A 404 -5.00 -49.13 2.86
C ILE A 404 -5.23 -48.52 4.24
N GLU A 405 -5.71 -47.29 4.26
CA GLU A 405 -6.03 -46.56 5.48
C GLU A 405 -7.32 -47.04 6.14
N ALA A 406 -7.58 -46.53 7.35
CA ALA A 406 -8.77 -46.87 8.15
C ALA A 406 -10.12 -46.64 7.43
N ARG A 407 -10.14 -45.78 6.39
CA ARG A 407 -11.29 -45.54 5.52
C ARG A 407 -10.97 -45.98 4.10
N ASN A 408 -11.66 -47.01 3.63
CA ASN A 408 -11.62 -47.50 2.26
C ASN A 408 -13.03 -47.96 1.86
N PRO A 409 -13.65 -47.39 0.82
CA PRO A 409 -13.12 -46.35 -0.04
C PRO A 409 -13.01 -44.97 0.63
N GLN A 410 -12.06 -44.17 0.18
CA GLN A 410 -11.83 -42.78 0.60
C GLN A 410 -12.14 -41.80 -0.52
N ASN A 411 -12.42 -40.53 -0.20
CA ASN A 411 -12.53 -39.51 -1.23
C ASN A 411 -11.16 -38.83 -1.42
N CYS A 412 -10.77 -38.64 -2.67
CA CYS A 412 -9.64 -37.80 -3.06
C CYS A 412 -10.09 -36.67 -3.99
N TRP A 413 -9.45 -35.51 -3.90
CA TRP A 413 -9.79 -34.31 -4.65
C TRP A 413 -8.55 -33.48 -4.96
N ALA A 414 -8.70 -32.52 -5.87
CA ALA A 414 -7.68 -31.53 -6.14
C ALA A 414 -7.97 -30.20 -5.44
N GLY A 415 -6.92 -29.42 -5.25
CA GLY A 415 -7.01 -28.03 -4.86
C GLY A 415 -6.00 -27.17 -5.61
N LEU A 416 -6.30 -25.88 -5.73
CA LEU A 416 -5.36 -24.88 -6.22
C LEU A 416 -5.01 -23.95 -5.05
N ILE A 417 -3.78 -24.09 -4.58
CA ILE A 417 -3.25 -23.51 -3.37
C ILE A 417 -2.51 -22.23 -3.74
N HIS A 418 -2.77 -21.16 -3.00
CA HIS A 418 -1.97 -19.94 -2.98
C HIS A 418 -1.31 -19.92 -1.60
N GLU A 419 -0.03 -20.26 -1.52
CA GLU A 419 0.66 -20.53 -0.24
C GLU A 419 0.61 -19.29 0.68
N ASP A 420 0.33 -19.51 1.97
CA ASP A 420 0.06 -18.48 3.00
C ASP A 420 -1.11 -17.52 2.72
N VAL A 421 -1.94 -17.83 1.72
CA VAL A 421 -3.20 -17.13 1.42
C VAL A 421 -4.37 -18.11 1.57
N GLU A 422 -5.54 -17.59 1.97
CA GLU A 422 -6.74 -18.44 2.11
C GLU A 422 -7.12 -19.07 0.76
N VAL A 423 -7.18 -20.40 0.71
CA VAL A 423 -7.61 -21.13 -0.49
C VAL A 423 -9.08 -20.81 -0.76
N SER A 424 -9.35 -20.24 -1.94
CA SER A 424 -10.73 -19.89 -2.31
C SER A 424 -11.63 -21.12 -2.31
N LEU A 425 -12.91 -20.96 -1.91
CA LEU A 425 -13.89 -22.05 -1.91
C LEU A 425 -14.05 -22.71 -3.29
N ARG A 426 -13.79 -21.98 -4.38
CA ARG A 426 -13.84 -22.50 -5.74
C ARG A 426 -12.67 -23.44 -6.05
N ASN A 427 -11.54 -23.20 -5.42
CA ASN A 427 -10.29 -23.93 -5.61
C ASN A 427 -10.06 -25.02 -4.58
N ASN A 428 -10.99 -25.21 -3.63
CA ASN A 428 -10.92 -26.24 -2.61
C ASN A 428 -11.85 -27.42 -2.95
N ASN A 429 -11.43 -28.65 -2.68
CA ASN A 429 -12.24 -29.87 -2.87
C ASN A 429 -12.79 -30.04 -4.30
N VAL A 430 -11.94 -29.76 -5.30
CA VAL A 430 -12.33 -29.79 -6.71
C VAL A 430 -12.27 -31.21 -7.24
N GLY A 431 -13.36 -31.64 -7.90
CA GLY A 431 -13.38 -32.91 -8.62
C GLY A 431 -13.31 -34.16 -7.75
N ALA A 432 -13.82 -34.12 -6.51
CA ALA A 432 -13.78 -35.24 -5.57
C ALA A 432 -14.23 -36.59 -6.19
N ARG A 433 -13.48 -37.65 -5.94
CA ARG A 433 -13.74 -39.02 -6.40
C ARG A 433 -13.57 -40.03 -5.29
N GLN A 434 -14.40 -41.07 -5.33
CA GLN A 434 -14.28 -42.21 -4.44
C GLN A 434 -13.18 -43.15 -4.94
N ILE A 435 -12.17 -43.40 -4.13
CA ILE A 435 -11.00 -44.21 -4.43
C ILE A 435 -11.02 -45.45 -3.51
N GLU A 436 -11.08 -46.63 -4.11
CA GLU A 436 -11.05 -47.92 -3.43
C GLU A 436 -9.71 -48.63 -3.69
N LEU A 437 -8.98 -48.94 -2.62
CA LEU A 437 -7.76 -49.72 -2.69
C LEU A 437 -8.06 -51.21 -2.47
N VAL A 438 -7.59 -52.07 -3.38
CA VAL A 438 -7.75 -53.52 -3.28
C VAL A 438 -6.40 -54.22 -3.21
N ARG A 439 -6.28 -55.25 -2.38
CA ARG A 439 -5.07 -56.08 -2.36
C ARG A 439 -5.06 -56.96 -3.62
N VAL A 440 -3.89 -57.12 -4.22
CA VAL A 440 -3.69 -58.13 -5.26
C VAL A 440 -3.46 -59.45 -4.55
N ASP A 441 -4.32 -60.43 -4.83
CA ASP A 441 -4.23 -61.79 -4.29
C ASP A 441 -3.04 -62.58 -4.86
#